data_AF-A0A9E2BJW5-F1
#
_entry.id   AF-A0A9E2BJW5-F1
#
_cell.length_a   1.000
_cell.length_b   1.000
_cell.length_c   1.000
_cell.angle_alpha   90.00
_cell.angle_beta   90.00
_cell.angle_gamma   90.00
#
_symmetry.space_group_name_H-M   'P 1'
#
loop_
_entity.id
_entity.type
_entity.pdbx_description
1 polymer ?
#
loop_
_entity_poly.entity_id
_entity_poly.type
_entity_poly.pdbx_seq_one_letter_code
_entity_poly.pdbx_strand_id
1 'polypeptide(L)'
;MANNDAKLLLELAQMRMWDKVDDAFTWMYTQFHIDEYPQFKDRYPRGSTERRKFTTVCNFFELAGVFVLRGYLSEDLFFDMGFGLDVMWNKVKGIMPGFRNDTSQRMYENFELLYIKHEEWLKKNPPKLSK
;
A
#
# COMPACT_ATOMS: atom_id res chain seq x y z
N MET A 1 10.79 6.86 22.03
CA MET A 1 10.07 7.11 20.77
C MET A 1 10.84 6.47 19.61
N ALA A 2 12.03 6.93 19.23
CA ALA A 2 12.81 6.34 18.11
C ALA A 2 13.00 4.80 18.11
N ASN A 3 13.25 4.16 19.27
CA ASN A 3 13.39 2.69 19.34
C ASN A 3 12.09 1.92 19.01
N ASN A 4 10.92 2.53 19.21
CA ASN A 4 9.63 1.88 18.93
C ASN A 4 9.31 1.92 17.43
N ASP A 5 9.57 3.07 16.79
CA ASP A 5 9.41 3.26 15.35
C ASP A 5 10.28 2.28 14.55
N ALA A 6 11.55 2.12 14.92
CA ALA A 6 12.45 1.17 14.28
C ALA A 6 11.93 -0.27 14.41
N LYS A 7 11.37 -0.64 15.56
CA LYS A 7 10.77 -1.96 15.78
C LYS A 7 9.52 -2.16 14.89
N LEU A 8 8.62 -1.17 14.83
CA LEU A 8 7.44 -1.24 13.96
C LEU A 8 7.83 -1.35 12.48
N LEU A 9 8.87 -0.63 12.05
CA LEU A 9 9.39 -0.72 10.69
C LEU A 9 9.94 -2.13 10.40
N LEU A 10 10.68 -2.72 11.33
CA LEU A 10 11.18 -4.10 11.21
C LEU A 10 10.03 -5.11 11.16
N GLU A 11 8.97 -4.93 11.94
CA GLU A 11 7.79 -5.81 11.91
C GLU A 11 7.06 -5.71 10.56
N LEU A 12 6.90 -4.51 9.99
CA LEU A 12 6.35 -4.34 8.64
C LEU A 12 7.26 -4.98 7.58
N ALA A 13 8.57 -4.84 7.71
CA ALA A 13 9.53 -5.47 6.80
C ALA A 13 9.46 -7.00 6.86
N GLN A 14 9.37 -7.58 8.06
CA GLN A 14 9.19 -9.02 8.22
C GLN A 14 7.85 -9.49 7.65
N MET A 15 6.77 -8.75 7.89
CA MET A 15 5.45 -9.07 7.34
C MET A 15 5.47 -9.05 5.81
N ARG A 16 6.16 -8.09 5.19
CA ARG A 16 6.33 -8.01 3.74
C ARG A 16 7.03 -9.26 3.18
N MET A 17 7.88 -9.92 3.95
CA MET A 17 8.64 -11.10 3.56
C MET A 17 7.91 -12.43 3.83
N TRP A 18 6.75 -12.43 4.48
CA TRP A 18 5.98 -13.68 4.64
C TRP A 18 5.55 -14.20 3.28
N ASP A 19 5.71 -15.51 3.03
CA ASP A 19 5.49 -16.14 1.71
C ASP A 19 4.20 -15.69 1.01
N LYS A 20 3.09 -15.63 1.76
CA LYS A 20 1.78 -15.22 1.23
C LYS A 20 1.70 -13.74 0.89
N VAL A 21 2.42 -12.89 1.61
CA VAL A 21 2.49 -11.45 1.34
C VAL A 21 3.44 -11.21 0.17
N ASP A 22 4.60 -11.86 0.14
CA ASP A 22 5.53 -11.74 -0.97
C ASP A 22 4.94 -12.24 -2.29
N ASP A 23 4.24 -13.38 -2.29
CA ASP A 23 3.49 -13.86 -3.47
C ASP A 23 2.42 -12.86 -3.92
N ALA A 24 1.72 -12.22 -2.99
CA ALA A 24 0.71 -11.20 -3.31
C ALA A 24 1.33 -9.96 -3.96
N PHE A 25 2.45 -9.46 -3.42
CA PHE A 25 3.18 -8.34 -4.00
C PHE A 25 3.77 -8.70 -5.37
N THR A 26 4.41 -9.87 -5.49
CA THR A 26 4.97 -10.36 -6.75
C THR A 26 3.89 -10.47 -7.84
N TRP A 27 2.73 -11.02 -7.50
CA TRP A 27 1.58 -11.06 -8.39
C TRP A 27 1.10 -9.65 -8.77
N MET A 28 1.01 -8.72 -7.82
CA MET A 28 0.58 -7.35 -8.11
C MET A 28 1.57 -6.61 -9.02
N TYR A 29 2.88 -6.82 -8.83
CA TYR A 29 3.91 -6.26 -9.72
C TYR A 29 3.81 -6.82 -11.13
N THR A 30 3.74 -8.15 -11.26
CA THR A 30 4.00 -8.84 -12.54
C THR A 30 2.76 -9.13 -13.36
N GLN A 31 1.60 -9.34 -12.72
CA GLN A 31 0.39 -9.87 -13.37
C GLN A 31 -0.81 -8.93 -13.27
N PHE A 32 -0.86 -8.08 -12.25
CA PHE A 32 -1.99 -7.16 -12.07
C PHE A 32 -1.86 -5.91 -12.95
N HIS A 33 -2.73 -5.85 -13.96
CA HIS A 33 -2.78 -4.79 -14.99
C HIS A 33 -4.22 -4.34 -15.25
N ILE A 34 -4.98 -4.03 -14.19
CA ILE A 34 -6.35 -3.51 -14.29
C ILE A 34 -6.44 -2.15 -13.62
N ASP A 35 -7.03 -1.19 -14.33
CA ASP A 35 -7.19 0.19 -13.85
C ASP A 35 -8.65 0.59 -13.60
N GLU A 36 -9.63 -0.29 -13.91
CA GLU A 36 -11.06 0.02 -13.78
C GLU A 36 -11.80 -0.98 -12.90
N TYR A 37 -12.66 -0.47 -12.02
CA TYR A 37 -13.39 -1.30 -11.06
C TYR A 37 -14.31 -2.38 -11.70
N PRO A 38 -15.09 -2.10 -12.77
CA PRO A 38 -15.91 -3.14 -13.40
C PRO A 38 -15.08 -4.33 -13.91
N GLN A 39 -13.96 -4.05 -14.57
CA GLN A 39 -13.04 -5.08 -15.08
C GLN A 39 -12.39 -5.86 -13.92
N PHE A 40 -12.03 -5.16 -12.84
CA PHE A 40 -11.48 -5.76 -11.64
C PHE A 40 -12.47 -6.75 -11.00
N LYS A 41 -13.76 -6.37 -10.91
CA LYS A 41 -14.82 -7.21 -10.33
C LYS A 41 -15.10 -8.45 -11.17
N ASP A 42 -15.08 -8.32 -12.50
CA ASP A 42 -15.27 -9.41 -13.44
C ASP A 42 -14.09 -10.40 -13.41
N ARG A 43 -12.86 -9.91 -13.56
CA ARG A 43 -11.65 -10.76 -13.64
C ARG A 43 -11.24 -11.35 -12.29
N TYR A 44 -11.46 -10.63 -11.20
CA TYR A 44 -11.06 -11.03 -9.85
C TYR A 44 -12.27 -11.01 -8.90
N PRO A 45 -13.20 -11.97 -9.08
CA PRO A 45 -14.43 -12.03 -8.31
C PRO A 45 -14.14 -12.28 -6.83
N ARG A 46 -15.11 -11.93 -5.97
CA ARG A 46 -15.01 -12.18 -4.52
C ARG A 46 -14.75 -13.66 -4.26
N GLY A 47 -13.74 -13.96 -3.46
CA GLY A 47 -13.32 -15.33 -3.13
C GLY A 47 -12.24 -15.92 -4.05
N SER A 48 -11.87 -15.26 -5.16
CA SER A 48 -10.75 -15.71 -5.99
C SER A 48 -9.40 -15.56 -5.27
N THR A 49 -8.40 -16.29 -5.73
CA THR A 49 -7.03 -16.20 -5.18
C THR A 49 -6.43 -14.82 -5.45
N GLU A 50 -6.62 -14.28 -6.64
CA GLU A 50 -6.19 -12.97 -7.07
C GLU A 50 -6.85 -11.87 -6.25
N ARG A 51 -8.15 -12.01 -5.95
CA ARG A 51 -8.86 -11.09 -5.07
C ARG A 51 -8.25 -11.07 -3.68
N ARG A 52 -7.86 -12.24 -3.14
CA ARG A 52 -7.12 -12.31 -1.87
C ARG A 52 -5.76 -11.62 -1.97
N LYS A 53 -4.96 -11.90 -3.01
CA LYS A 53 -3.66 -11.24 -3.22
C LYS A 53 -3.80 -9.72 -3.28
N PHE A 54 -4.77 -9.21 -4.05
CA PHE A 54 -5.09 -7.79 -4.10
C PHE A 54 -5.36 -7.21 -2.70
N THR A 55 -6.28 -7.83 -1.95
CA THR A 55 -6.61 -7.35 -0.60
C THR A 55 -5.44 -7.45 0.37
N THR A 56 -4.57 -8.44 0.23
CA THR A 56 -3.36 -8.57 1.07
C THR A 56 -2.45 -7.35 0.90
N VAL A 57 -2.19 -6.92 -0.34
CA VAL A 57 -1.36 -5.74 -0.60
C VAL A 57 -2.04 -4.46 -0.09
N CYS A 58 -3.34 -4.27 -0.37
CA CYS A 58 -4.05 -3.10 0.11
C CYS A 58 -4.11 -3.03 1.64
N ASN A 59 -4.33 -4.17 2.32
CA ASN A 59 -4.33 -4.24 3.79
C ASN A 59 -2.96 -3.91 4.39
N PHE A 60 -1.87 -4.32 3.74
CA PHE A 60 -0.51 -3.97 4.19
C PHE A 60 -0.32 -2.46 4.24
N PHE A 61 -0.65 -1.75 3.15
CA PHE A 61 -0.52 -0.29 3.12
C PHE A 61 -1.58 0.44 3.94
N GLU A 62 -2.77 -0.12 4.10
CA GLU A 62 -3.77 0.42 5.02
C GLU A 62 -3.25 0.40 6.46
N LEU A 63 -2.64 -0.70 6.90
CA LEU A 63 -2.00 -0.81 8.21
C LEU A 63 -0.84 0.19 8.36
N ALA A 64 0.04 0.26 7.37
CA ALA A 64 1.14 1.23 7.36
C ALA A 64 0.62 2.67 7.45
N GLY A 65 -0.46 2.97 6.72
CA GLY A 65 -1.14 4.26 6.75
C GLY A 65 -1.66 4.59 8.15
N VAL A 66 -2.30 3.64 8.83
CA VAL A 66 -2.71 3.83 10.22
C VAL A 66 -1.54 4.21 11.13
N PHE A 67 -0.40 3.52 11.04
CA PHE A 67 0.75 3.82 11.89
C PHE A 67 1.37 5.18 11.59
N VAL A 68 1.57 5.52 10.32
CA VAL A 68 2.19 6.80 9.92
C VAL A 68 1.26 7.99 10.18
N LEU A 69 -0.02 7.88 9.80
CA LEU A 69 -0.98 8.98 9.94
C LEU A 69 -1.32 9.29 11.40
N ARG A 70 -1.20 8.30 12.29
CA ARG A 70 -1.40 8.47 13.74
C ARG A 70 -0.13 8.81 14.50
N GLY A 71 1.03 8.89 13.84
CA GLY A 71 2.30 9.25 14.45
C GLY A 71 2.94 8.13 15.30
N TYR A 72 2.54 6.88 15.10
CA TYR A 72 3.20 5.72 15.73
C TYR A 72 4.48 5.30 14.99
N LEU A 73 4.59 5.65 13.71
CA LEU A 73 5.76 5.41 12.89
C LEU A 73 6.14 6.71 12.18
N SER A 74 7.39 7.15 12.35
CA SER A 74 7.95 8.29 11.62
C SER A 74 7.75 8.17 10.12
N GLU A 75 7.29 9.27 9.51
CA GLU A 75 7.16 9.44 8.07
C GLU A 75 8.50 9.23 7.36
N ASP A 76 9.56 9.87 7.86
CA ASP A 76 10.89 9.81 7.25
C ASP A 76 11.39 8.36 7.21
N LEU A 77 11.23 7.62 8.31
CA LEU A 77 11.66 6.22 8.39
C LEU A 77 10.87 5.31 7.44
N PHE A 78 9.56 5.50 7.34
CA PHE A 78 8.73 4.70 6.45
C PHE A 78 8.98 5.04 4.97
N PHE A 79 9.04 6.33 4.63
CA PHE A 79 9.18 6.79 3.24
C PHE A 79 10.59 6.61 2.68
N ASP A 80 11.66 6.70 3.50
CA ASP A 80 13.01 6.31 3.05
C ASP A 80 13.07 4.80 2.68
N MET A 81 12.29 3.93 3.34
CA MET A 81 12.17 2.51 2.99
C MET A 81 11.22 2.27 1.79
N GLY A 82 10.15 3.05 1.70
CA GLY A 82 9.20 3.13 0.59
C GLY A 82 8.25 1.95 0.42
N PHE A 83 8.70 0.69 0.61
CA PHE A 83 7.94 -0.54 0.40
C PHE A 83 7.25 -0.67 -0.99
N GLY A 84 7.64 0.17 -1.95
CA GLY A 84 6.97 0.28 -3.25
C GLY A 84 5.59 0.96 -3.21
N LEU A 85 5.35 1.83 -2.22
CA LEU A 85 4.08 2.54 -2.01
C LEU A 85 3.55 3.22 -3.28
N ASP A 86 4.41 3.96 -3.98
CA ASP A 86 4.10 4.68 -5.20
C ASP A 86 3.66 3.75 -6.33
N VAL A 87 4.39 2.65 -6.55
CA VAL A 87 4.07 1.66 -7.57
C VAL A 87 2.73 0.98 -7.26
N MET A 88 2.52 0.61 -5.99
CA MET A 88 1.33 -0.10 -5.55
C MET A 88 0.10 0.79 -5.61
N TRP A 89 0.19 2.04 -5.13
CA TRP A 89 -0.93 2.97 -5.23
C TRP A 89 -1.32 3.23 -6.69
N ASN A 90 -0.34 3.45 -7.56
CA ASN A 90 -0.60 3.69 -8.98
C ASN A 90 -1.33 2.53 -9.67
N LYS A 91 -1.06 1.28 -9.26
CA LYS A 91 -1.77 0.10 -9.76
C LYS A 91 -3.21 0.00 -9.29
N VAL A 92 -3.55 0.54 -8.11
CA VAL A 92 -4.87 0.31 -7.49
C VAL A 92 -5.79 1.53 -7.50
N LYS A 93 -5.26 2.75 -7.70
CA LYS A 93 -6.03 4.00 -7.57
C LYS A 93 -7.28 4.08 -8.44
N GLY A 94 -7.24 3.55 -9.66
CA GLY A 94 -8.40 3.56 -10.57
C GLY A 94 -9.55 2.64 -10.13
N ILE A 95 -9.26 1.67 -9.25
CA ILE A 95 -10.22 0.71 -8.71
C ILE A 95 -10.90 1.23 -7.45
N MET A 96 -10.23 2.09 -6.67
CA MET A 96 -10.64 2.48 -5.32
C MET A 96 -12.04 3.11 -5.24
N PRO A 97 -12.44 4.05 -6.12
CA PRO A 97 -13.77 4.66 -6.03
C PRO A 97 -14.90 3.64 -6.16
N GLY A 98 -14.81 2.75 -7.15
CA GLY A 98 -15.80 1.69 -7.36
C GLY A 98 -15.78 0.64 -6.25
N PHE A 99 -14.59 0.30 -5.75
CA PHE A 99 -14.44 -0.63 -4.63
C PHE A 99 -15.15 -0.11 -3.37
N ARG A 100 -14.97 1.18 -3.05
CA ARG A 100 -15.61 1.85 -1.91
C ARG A 100 -17.13 1.90 -2.05
N ASN A 101 -17.63 2.20 -3.24
CA ASN A 101 -19.07 2.19 -3.52
C ASN A 101 -19.71 0.81 -3.29
N ASP A 102 -19.00 -0.27 -3.62
CA ASP A 102 -19.47 -1.65 -3.45
C ASP A 102 -19.24 -2.25 -2.05
N THR A 103 -18.52 -1.53 -1.16
CA THR A 103 -18.14 -2.04 0.17
C THR A 103 -18.39 -1.02 1.27
N SER A 104 -17.48 -0.08 1.46
CA SER A 104 -17.54 1.00 2.45
C SER A 104 -16.78 2.20 1.92
N GLN A 105 -17.33 3.39 2.15
CA GLN A 105 -16.68 4.66 1.76
C GLN A 105 -15.32 4.87 2.44
N ARG A 106 -15.07 4.23 3.60
CA ARG A 106 -13.81 4.31 4.34
C ARG A 106 -12.78 3.23 3.95
N MET A 107 -13.14 2.35 3.00
CA MET A 107 -12.26 1.24 2.62
C MET A 107 -10.96 1.78 2.02
N TYR A 108 -9.82 1.38 2.58
CA TYR A 108 -8.48 1.79 2.15
C TYR A 108 -8.25 3.32 2.15
N GLU A 109 -8.93 4.06 3.03
CA GLU A 109 -8.74 5.51 3.14
C GLU A 109 -7.35 5.85 3.66
N ASN A 110 -6.77 5.04 4.57
CA ASN A 110 -5.46 5.31 5.12
C ASN A 110 -4.34 4.97 4.12
N PHE A 111 -4.53 4.00 3.24
CA PHE A 111 -3.62 3.76 2.13
C PHE A 111 -3.56 4.97 1.18
N GLU A 112 -4.71 5.51 0.77
CA GLU A 112 -4.74 6.70 -0.09
C GLU A 112 -4.09 7.92 0.59
N LEU A 113 -4.45 8.17 1.85
CA LEU A 113 -3.88 9.27 2.64
C LEU A 113 -2.37 9.09 2.85
N LEU A 114 -1.89 7.86 3.04
CA LEU A 114 -0.46 7.55 3.13
C LEU A 114 0.26 7.93 1.83
N TYR A 115 -0.32 7.60 0.68
CA TYR A 115 0.24 8.00 -0.62
C TYR A 115 0.26 9.52 -0.82
N ILE A 116 -0.82 10.22 -0.46
CA ILE A 116 -0.86 11.69 -0.53
C ILE A 116 0.26 12.30 0.33
N LYS A 117 0.45 11.77 1.54
CA LYS A 117 1.49 12.23 2.45
C LYS A 117 2.90 11.93 1.93
N HIS A 118 3.09 10.80 1.26
CA HIS A 118 4.33 10.47 0.57
C HIS A 118 4.67 11.47 -0.55
N GLU A 119 3.68 11.88 -1.35
CA GLU A 119 3.88 12.90 -2.39
C GLU A 119 4.30 14.27 -1.80
N GLU A 120 3.73 14.65 -0.65
CA GLU A 120 4.15 15.84 0.08
C GLU A 120 5.57 15.71 0.65
N TRP A 121 5.91 14.53 1.15
CA TRP A 121 7.24 14.23 1.69
C TRP A 121 8.32 14.29 0.61
N LEU A 122 8.07 13.73 -0.59
CA LEU A 122 9.02 13.76 -1.72
C LEU A 122 9.37 15.17 -2.17
N LYS A 123 8.40 16.10 -2.12
CA LYS A 123 8.64 17.52 -2.44
C LYS A 123 9.60 18.20 -1.46
N LYS A 124 9.59 17.76 -0.20
CA LYS A 124 10.44 18.29 0.88
C LYS A 124 11.79 17.56 0.95
N ASN A 125 11.85 16.32 0.47
CA ASN A 125 13.00 15.43 0.56
C ASN A 125 13.42 14.97 -0.84
N PRO A 126 14.09 15.83 -1.62
CA PRO A 126 14.56 15.45 -2.96
C PRO A 126 15.59 14.30 -2.89
N PRO A 127 15.79 13.54 -3.99
CA PRO A 127 16.75 12.45 -4.03
C PRO A 127 18.14 12.86 -3.55
N LYS A 128 18.69 12.07 -2.62
CA LYS A 128 20.02 12.29 -2.02
C LYS A 128 21.16 12.01 -3.02
N LEU A 129 20.90 11.20 -4.03
CA LEU A 129 21.83 10.87 -5.11
C LEU A 129 21.35 11.55 -6.40
N SER A 130 22.27 12.23 -7.10
CA SER A 130 22.01 12.70 -8.47
C SER A 130 22.02 11.51 -9.44
N LYS A 131 21.18 11.59 -10.47
CA LYS A 131 21.20 10.64 -11.60
C LYS A 131 22.51 10.71 -12.37
#